data_AF-A0A496QK70-F1
#
_entry.id   AF-A0A496QK70-F1
#
_cell.length_a   1.000
_cell.length_b   1.000
_cell.length_c   1.000
_cell.angle_alpha   90.00
_cell.angle_beta   90.00
_cell.angle_gamma   90.00
#
_symmetry.space_group_name_H-M   'P 1'
#
loop_
_entity.id
_entity.type
_entity.pdbx_description
1 polymer ?
#
loop_
_entity_poly.entity_id
_entity_poly.type
_entity_poly.pdbx_seq_one_letter_code
_entity_poly.pdbx_strand_id
1 'polypeptide(L)' 'MISRKLIDRRVSLTEISNANKELIDAVEKWRILNLYEKPIKYLFLYGVNFDIYKIKVLKKIPVLVAIV' A
#
# COMPACT_ATOMS: atom_id res chain seq x y z
N MET A 1 0.92 -3.69 -23.69
CA MET A 1 0.13 -3.56 -22.44
C MET A 1 -0.56 -4.89 -22.17
N ILE A 2 -0.41 -5.43 -20.96
CA ILE A 2 -1.04 -6.69 -20.52
C ILE A 2 -2.58 -6.61 -20.62
N SER A 3 -3.19 -5.46 -20.30
CA SER A 3 -4.64 -5.26 -20.36
C SER A 3 -5.27 -5.54 -21.72
N ARG A 4 -4.67 -5.07 -22.83
CA ARG A 4 -5.22 -5.36 -24.17
C ARG A 4 -5.17 -6.84 -24.55
N LYS A 5 -4.28 -7.63 -23.95
CA LYS A 5 -4.22 -9.08 -24.16
C LYS A 5 -5.19 -9.86 -23.27
N LEU A 6 -5.55 -9.33 -22.11
CA LEU A 6 -6.35 -10.04 -21.10
C LEU A 6 -7.84 -9.68 -21.14
N ILE A 7 -8.17 -8.42 -21.44
CA ILE A 7 -9.55 -7.91 -21.34
C ILE A 7 -9.98 -7.14 -22.60
N ASP A 8 -9.20 -7.29 -23.68
CA ASP A 8 -9.40 -6.69 -25.01
C ASP A 8 -9.69 -5.16 -25.03
N ARG A 9 -9.26 -4.46 -23.97
CA ARG A 9 -9.39 -3.00 -23.90
C ARG A 9 -8.14 -2.36 -23.30
N ARG A 10 -7.93 -1.10 -23.66
CA ARG A 10 -6.94 -0.25 -22.98
C ARG A 10 -7.56 0.24 -21.68
N VAL A 11 -6.78 0.19 -20.61
CA VAL A 11 -7.12 0.78 -19.31
C VAL A 11 -6.24 2.01 -19.15
N SER A 12 -6.85 3.15 -18.87
CA SER A 12 -6.12 4.40 -18.65
C SER A 12 -5.54 4.47 -17.25
N LEU A 13 -4.49 5.27 -17.04
CA LEU A 13 -3.95 5.53 -15.70
C LEU A 13 -5.02 6.11 -14.76
N THR A 14 -5.87 7.00 -15.28
CA THR A 14 -6.98 7.59 -14.52
C THR A 14 -7.99 6.54 -14.07
N GLU A 15 -8.30 5.57 -14.92
CA GLU A 15 -9.22 4.48 -14.59
C GLU A 15 -8.65 3.59 -13.47
N ILE A 16 -7.36 3.26 -13.53
CA ILE A 16 -6.67 2.51 -12.46
C ILE A 16 -6.70 3.31 -11.15
N SER A 17 -6.35 4.61 -11.20
CA SER A 17 -6.37 5.47 -10.02
C SER A 17 -7.77 5.62 -9.41
N ASN A 18 -8.81 5.69 -10.25
CA ASN A 18 -10.19 5.75 -9.79
C ASN A 18 -10.62 4.44 -9.14
N ALA A 19 -10.28 3.29 -9.73
CA ALA A 19 -10.57 1.98 -9.16
C ALA A 19 -9.88 1.75 -7.81
N ASN A 20 -8.71 2.38 -7.59
CA ASN A 20 -7.96 2.26 -6.35
C ASN A 20 -8.47 3.14 -5.20
N LYS A 21 -9.43 4.05 -5.42
CA LYS A 21 -9.91 4.98 -4.36
C LYS A 21 -10.45 4.25 -3.14
N GLU A 22 -11.32 3.26 -3.35
CA GLU A 22 -11.90 2.48 -2.24
C GLU A 22 -10.83 1.70 -1.48
N LEU A 23 -9.81 1.18 -2.19
CA LEU A 23 -8.68 0.50 -1.57
C LEU A 23 -7.85 1.47 -0.71
N ILE A 24 -7.58 2.68 -1.21
CA ILE A 24 -6.86 3.71 -0.46
C ILE A 24 -7.61 4.07 0.81
N ASP A 25 -8.92 4.31 0.72
CA ASP A 25 -9.75 4.64 1.88
C ASP A 25 -9.77 3.50 2.91
N ALA A 26 -9.84 2.25 2.45
CA ALA A 26 -9.78 1.08 3.32
C ALA A 26 -8.41 0.95 4.02
N VAL A 27 -7.31 1.17 3.30
CA VAL A 27 -5.95 1.16 3.84
C VAL A 27 -5.76 2.27 4.88
N GLU A 28 -6.27 3.48 4.63
CA GLU A 28 -6.19 4.58 5.57
C GLU A 28 -6.98 4.32 6.85
N LYS A 29 -8.19 3.75 6.74
CA LYS A 29 -8.98 3.32 7.90
C LYS A 29 -8.26 2.23 8.71
N TRP A 30 -7.64 1.25 8.03
CA TRP A 30 -6.85 0.21 8.68
C TRP A 30 -5.61 0.78 9.39
N ARG A 31 -4.94 1.76 8.79
CA ARG A 31 -3.73 2.40 9.33
C ARG A 31 -3.97 3.11 10.66
N ILE A 32 -5.14 3.68 10.87
CA ILE A 32 -5.51 4.40 12.11
C ILE A 32 -6.33 3.52 13.08
N LEU A 33 -6.39 2.21 12.85
CA LEU A 33 -7.17 1.30 13.67
C LEU A 33 -6.67 1.34 15.12
N ASN A 34 -7.59 1.61 16.05
CA ASN A 34 -7.28 1.62 17.47
C ASN A 34 -7.04 0.19 17.98
N LEU A 35 -5.90 -0.02 18.64
CA LEU A 35 -5.52 -1.31 19.25
C LEU A 35 -5.69 -1.33 20.77
N TYR A 36 -6.10 -0.22 21.41
CA TYR A 36 -6.15 -0.07 22.86
C TYR A 36 -6.96 -1.15 23.58
N GLU A 37 -8.06 -1.59 22.99
CA GLU A 37 -8.96 -2.58 23.59
C GLU A 37 -8.45 -4.03 23.47
N LYS A 38 -7.35 -4.27 22.76
CA LYS A 38 -6.82 -5.61 22.51
C LYS A 38 -5.62 -5.89 23.43
N PRO A 39 -5.66 -6.92 24.29
CA PRO A 39 -4.49 -7.33 25.04
C PRO A 39 -3.47 -7.96 24.09
N ILE A 40 -2.35 -7.28 23.86
CA ILE A 40 -1.27 -7.73 22.96
C ILE A 40 -0.19 -8.39 23.80
N LYS A 41 0.01 -9.70 23.62
CA LYS A 41 1.05 -10.45 24.34
C LYS A 41 2.42 -10.35 23.64
N TYR A 42 2.42 -10.29 22.31
CA TYR A 42 3.61 -10.23 21.49
C TYR A 42 3.36 -9.31 20.29
N LEU A 43 4.42 -8.63 19.84
CA LEU A 43 4.41 -7.82 18.62
C LEU A 43 5.63 -8.20 17.79
N PHE A 44 5.41 -8.74 16.60
CA PHE A 44 6.50 -9.05 15.68
C PHE A 44 6.69 -7.89 14.71
N LEU A 45 7.91 -7.38 14.65
CA LEU A 45 8.29 -6.29 13.76
C LEU A 45 9.18 -6.83 12.66
N TYR A 46 8.82 -6.54 11.41
CA TYR A 46 9.63 -6.88 10.25
C TYR A 46 9.75 -5.67 9.32
N GLY A 47 10.88 -5.54 8.63
CA GLY A 47 11.17 -4.39 7.79
C GLY A 47 11.82 -4.76 6.47
N VAL A 48 11.46 -4.04 5.42
CA VAL A 48 12.12 -4.09 4.11
C VAL A 48 12.41 -2.67 3.62
N ASN A 49 13.43 -2.51 2.78
CA ASN A 49 13.77 -1.23 2.19
C ASN A 49 13.25 -1.17 0.75
N PHE A 50 12.58 -0.08 0.42
CA PHE A 50 12.14 0.21 -0.94
C PHE A 50 12.93 1.36 -1.54
N ASP A 51 13.32 1.23 -2.80
CA ASP A 51 13.81 2.34 -3.59
C ASP A 51 12.62 3.19 -4.07
N ILE A 52 12.47 4.39 -3.53
CA ILE A 52 11.38 5.32 -3.85
C ILE A 52 11.96 6.55 -4.55
N TYR A 53 11.44 6.84 -5.74
CA TYR A 53 11.78 8.06 -6.46
C TYR A 53 10.88 9.20 -5.99
N LYS A 54 11.47 10.19 -5.31
CA LYS A 54 10.73 11.35 -4.78
C LYS A 54 11.61 12.59 -4.88
N ILE A 55 11.03 13.71 -5.31
CA ILE A 55 11.73 15.00 -5.46
C ILE A 55 13.02 14.82 -6.30
N LYS A 56 12.89 14.16 -7.45
CA LYS A 56 13.97 13.92 -8.42
C LYS A 56 15.17 13.09 -7.92
N VAL A 57 15.09 12.46 -6.75
CA VAL A 57 16.17 11.65 -6.18
C VAL A 57 15.63 10.25 -5.83
N LEU A 58 16.44 9.23 -6.12
CA LEU A 58 16.18 7.86 -5.67
C LEU A 58 16.61 7.74 -4.20
N LYS A 59 15.68 7.35 -3.32
CA LYS A 59 15.97 7.17 -1.90
C LYS A 59 15.53 5.79 -1.44
N LYS A 60 16.35 5.14 -0.61
CA LYS A 60 15.94 3.96 0.16
C LYS A 60 15.08 4.40 1.34
N ILE A 61 13.83 3.93 1.37
CA ILE A 61 12.89 4.19 2.45
C ILE A 61 12.57 2.87 3.15
N PRO A 62 12.80 2.75 4.47
CA PRO A 62 12.41 1.58 5.23
C PRO A 62 10.90 1.58 5.44
N VAL A 63 10.28 0.42 5.22
CA VAL A 63 8.87 0.18 5.53
C VAL A 63 8.81 -0.96 6.54
N LEU A 64 8.14 -0.70 7.67
CA LEU A 64 7.96 -1.62 8.77
C LEU A 64 6.53 -2.18 8.78
N VAL A 65 6.41 -3.46 9.10
CA VAL A 65 5.15 -4.13 9.37
C VAL A 65 5.18 -4.63 10.80
N ALA A 66 4.09 -4.36 11.51
CA ALA A 66 3.85 -4.86 12.86
C ALA A 66 2.73 -5.91 12.80
N ILE A 67 3.04 -7.12 13.26
CA ILE A 67 2.08 -8.24 13.34
C ILE A 67 1.79 -8.46 14.82
N VAL A 68 0.52 -8.30 15.15
CA VAL A 68 -0.04 -8.17 16.51
C VAL A 68 -0.78 -9.43 16.91
#